data_AF-A0A958YEM4-F1
#
_entry.id   AF-A0A958YEM4-F1
#
_cell.length_a   1.000
_cell.length_b   1.000
_cell.length_c   1.000
_cell.angle_alpha   90.00
_cell.angle_beta   90.00
_cell.angle_gamma   90.00
#
_symmetry.space_group_name_H-M   'P 1'
#
loop_
_entity.id
_entity.type
_entity.pdbx_description
1 polymer ?
#
loop_
_entity_poly.entity_id
_entity_poly.type
_entity_poly.pdbx_seq_one_letter_code
_entity_poly.pdbx_strand_id
1 'polypeptide(L)' 'GTGWDGSLNGEPLPSSDYWFTVEYAEPGDTSGARKQFKSHFTLKR' A
#
# COMPACT_ATOMS: atom_id res chain seq x y z
N GLY A 1 -7.41 -13.82 2.12
CA GLY A 1 -6.00 -13.54 1.78
C GLY A 1 -5.28 -13.23 3.07
N THR A 2 -4.06 -13.74 3.22
CA THR A 2 -3.15 -13.36 4.32
C THR A 2 -2.77 -11.91 4.09
N GLY A 3 -3.47 -11.00 4.77
CA GLY A 3 -3.18 -9.58 4.73
C GLY A 3 -1.87 -9.28 5.45
N TRP A 4 -1.49 -8.01 5.46
CA TRP A 4 -0.41 -7.53 6.31
C TRP A 4 -0.75 -7.76 7.79
N ASP A 5 0.19 -8.31 8.56
CA ASP A 5 -0.02 -8.73 9.95
C ASP A 5 0.18 -7.61 10.98
N GLY A 6 0.42 -6.38 10.52
CA GLY A 6 0.67 -5.21 11.36
C GLY A 6 2.14 -4.98 11.73
N SER A 7 3.09 -5.74 11.16
CA SER A 7 4.52 -5.58 11.41
C SER A 7 5.26 -4.87 10.27
N LEU A 8 6.06 -3.85 10.59
CA LEU A 8 6.96 -3.20 9.63
C LEU A 8 8.41 -3.51 10.01
N ASN A 9 9.15 -4.17 9.12
CA ASN A 9 10.54 -4.60 9.36
C ASN A 9 10.72 -5.44 10.64
N GLY A 10 9.72 -6.24 11.00
CA GLY A 10 9.72 -7.07 12.21
C GLY A 10 9.20 -6.37 13.47
N GLU A 11 8.97 -5.05 13.42
CA GLU A 11 8.46 -4.28 14.55
C GLU A 11 6.93 -4.05 14.44
N PRO A 12 6.16 -4.28 15.51
CA PRO A 12 4.72 -4.05 15.49
C PRO A 12 4.40 -2.56 15.39
N LEU A 13 3.54 -2.21 14.45
CA LEU A 13 3.08 -0.83 14.29
C LEU A 13 1.89 -0.51 15.22
N PRO A 14 1.74 0.75 15.65
CA PRO A 14 0.62 1.18 16.49
C PRO A 14 -0.72 1.08 15.77
N SER A 15 -1.80 0.92 16.53
CA SER A 15 -3.16 0.98 15.97
C SER A 15 -3.44 2.41 15.48
N SER A 16 -3.40 2.62 14.17
CA SER A 16 -3.51 3.94 13.53
C SER A 16 -4.00 3.81 12.08
N ASP A 17 -4.23 4.94 11.43
CA ASP A 17 -4.54 5.02 10.01
C ASP A 17 -3.25 5.13 9.19
N TYR A 18 -3.14 4.30 8.16
CA TYR A 18 -1.96 4.19 7.30
C TYR A 18 -2.33 4.49 5.87
N TRP A 19 -1.64 5.47 5.26
CA TRP A 19 -1.78 5.82 3.85
C TRP A 19 -0.66 5.20 3.04
N PHE A 20 -1.00 4.69 1.86
CA PHE A 20 -0.01 4.18 0.91
C PHE A 20 -0.26 4.73 -0.49
N THR A 21 0.83 4.89 -1.23
CA THR A 21 0.81 5.29 -2.63
C THR A 21 1.58 4.25 -3.44
N VAL A 22 0.94 3.70 -4.48
CA VAL A 22 1.56 2.78 -5.43
C VAL A 22 1.72 3.50 -6.75
N GLU A 23 2.96 3.59 -7.23
CA GLU A 23 3.23 3.98 -8.60
C GLU A 23 3.40 2.72 -9.44
N TYR A 24 2.60 2.57 -10.48
CA TYR A 24 2.64 1.41 -11.37
C TYR A 24 2.54 1.84 -12.83
N ALA A 25 3.20 1.07 -13.70
CA ALA A 25 2.94 1.13 -15.13
C ALA A 25 1.70 0.27 -15.42
N GLU A 26 0.71 0.83 -16.11
CA GLU A 26 -0.47 0.06 -16.46
C GLU A 26 -0.08 -1.01 -17.50
N PRO A 27 -0.40 -2.30 -17.27
CA PRO A 27 -0.07 -3.35 -18.22
C PRO A 27 -0.77 -3.10 -19.56
N GLY A 28 0.02 -2.93 -20.63
CA GLY A 28 -0.49 -2.62 -21.96
C GLY A 28 -0.51 -1.13 -22.32
N ASP A 29 -0.15 -0.24 -21.39
CA ASP A 29 0.07 1.18 -21.71
C ASP A 29 1.46 1.35 -22.35
N THR A 30 1.47 1.56 -23.66
CA THR A 30 2.68 1.83 -24.46
C THR A 30 3.17 3.28 -24.37
N SER A 31 2.45 4.18 -23.68
CA SER A 31 2.86 5.58 -23.54
C SER A 31 3.98 5.79 -22.52
N GLY A 32 4.27 4.78 -21.69
CA GLY A 32 5.23 4.87 -20.59
C GLY A 32 4.74 5.71 -19.40
N ALA A 33 3.46 6.09 -19.38
CA ALA A 33 2.87 6.83 -18.28
C ALA A 33 2.84 5.98 -17.00
N ARG A 34 3.37 6.54 -15.91
CA ARG A 34 3.26 5.95 -14.57
C ARG A 34 1.96 6.43 -13.94
N LYS A 35 1.09 5.50 -13.55
CA LYS A 35 -0.12 5.79 -12.80
C LYS A 35 0.18 5.74 -11.31
N GLN A 36 -0.53 6.57 -10.56
CA GLN A 36 -0.43 6.64 -9.12
C GLN A 36 -1.76 6.22 -8.50
N PHE A 37 -1.72 5.22 -7.63
CA PHE A 37 -2.85 4.78 -6.83
C PHE A 37 -2.60 5.16 -5.37
N LYS A 38 -3.48 5.95 -4.78
CA LYS A 38 -3.42 6.31 -3.36
C LYS A 38 -4.57 5.66 -2.63
N SER A 39 -4.31 5.03 -1.49
CA SER A 39 -5.33 4.50 -0.61
C SER A 39 -4.85 4.48 0.84
N HIS A 40 -5.70 4.02 1.75
CA HIS A 40 -5.40 3.92 3.17
C HIS A 40 -6.07 2.71 3.78
N PHE A 41 -5.57 2.27 4.93
CA PHE A 41 -6.18 1.25 5.76
C PHE A 41 -5.94 1.59 7.24
N THR A 42 -6.87 1.20 8.10
CA THR A 42 -6.74 1.36 9.55
C THR A 42 -6.22 0.06 10.15
N LEU A 43 -5.13 0.11 10.90
CA LEU A 43 -4.72 -0.99 11.75
C LEU A 43 -5.53 -0.91 13.05
N LYS A 44 -6.47 -1.85 13.26
CA LYS A 44 -7.23 -2.00 14.50
C LYS A 44 -6.73 -3.23 15.26
N ARG A 45 -6.69 -3.15 16.59
CA ARG A 45 -6.26 -4.22 17.50
C ARG A 45 -7.44 -4.83 18.25
#